data_AF-A0A2S2PRI7-F1
#
_entry.id   AF-A0A2S2PRI7-F1
#
_cell.length_a   1.000
_cell.length_b   1.000
_cell.length_c   1.000
_cell.angle_alpha   90.00
_cell.angle_beta   90.00
_cell.angle_gamma   90.00
#
_symmetry.space_group_name_H-M   'P 1'
#
loop_
_entity.id
_entity.type
_entity.pdbx_description
1 polymer ?
#
loop_
_entity_poly.entity_id
_entity_poly.type
_entity_poly.pdbx_seq_one_letter_code
_entity_poly.pdbx_strand_id
1 'polypeptide(L)'
;WDSESNKYNYKIILRLEQVERKSFIERLPNNIDVCLNGRQCKLPKLNTSKLKLDDINMAVSEEPELNSPASTDDDSIFLWRHNIPIELTEYLDLRTGLNNVLAVSWSNEPISFIVGVFVVQKLTWKDLLVELKKKPIRAYEKTIKFLKELHKSEVDFGVDTFTVTIKDPLTMQRMKLPARGVECVHFSCFDAISFLKMNEQKQTWLCPICKKQVKFENIEIDEYLLKIVQSPTLSEECENIILLKDGNWAETKTNAFSSNSKRKICESIII
;
A
#
# COMPACT_ATOMS: atom_id res chain seq x y z
N TRP A 1 20.84 -17.65 11.72
CA TRP A 1 19.74 -18.37 12.37
C TRP A 1 19.36 -17.58 13.60
N ASP A 2 18.08 -17.24 13.76
CA ASP A 2 17.55 -16.62 14.98
C ASP A 2 16.96 -17.72 15.87
N SER A 3 17.53 -17.87 17.06
CA SER A 3 17.15 -18.88 18.05
C SER A 3 15.79 -18.62 18.71
N GLU A 4 15.32 -17.37 18.78
CA GLU A 4 14.02 -17.04 19.38
C GLU A 4 12.87 -17.34 18.43
N SER A 5 13.04 -17.03 17.14
CA SER A 5 12.01 -17.26 16.11
C SER A 5 12.17 -18.59 15.36
N ASN A 6 13.25 -19.33 15.61
CA ASN A 6 13.61 -20.59 14.97
C ASN A 6 13.63 -20.49 13.42
N LYS A 7 14.10 -19.35 12.90
CA LYS A 7 14.07 -19.00 11.47
C LYS A 7 15.37 -18.35 11.01
N TYR A 8 15.64 -18.41 9.72
CA TYR A 8 16.74 -17.66 9.13
C TYR A 8 16.35 -16.18 8.91
N ASN A 9 17.16 -15.27 9.45
CA ASN A 9 17.04 -13.83 9.19
C ASN A 9 17.37 -13.48 7.73
N TYR A 10 18.27 -14.27 7.15
CA TYR A 10 18.61 -14.21 5.73
C TYR A 10 17.89 -15.32 4.98
N LYS A 11 17.33 -14.99 3.83
CA LYS A 11 16.62 -15.91 2.96
C LYS A 11 17.23 -15.88 1.57
N ILE A 12 17.15 -16.99 0.87
CA ILE A 12 17.42 -17.01 -0.57
C ILE A 12 16.07 -16.99 -1.26
N ILE A 13 15.86 -15.99 -2.13
CA ILE A 13 14.64 -15.83 -2.90
C ILE A 13 14.94 -15.84 -4.40
N LEU A 14 13.97 -16.32 -5.16
CA LEU A 14 13.90 -16.18 -6.61
C LEU A 14 12.91 -15.05 -6.94
N ARG A 15 13.33 -14.12 -7.79
CA ARG A 15 12.49 -13.07 -8.37
C ARG A 15 12.48 -13.23 -9.87
N LEU A 16 11.32 -12.96 -10.45
CA LEU A 16 11.13 -12.85 -11.89
C LEU A 16 10.60 -11.44 -12.18
N GLU A 17 11.17 -10.78 -13.17
CA GLU A 17 10.76 -9.44 -13.60
C GLU A 17 10.50 -9.45 -15.11
N GLN A 18 9.42 -8.82 -15.56
CA GLN A 18 9.12 -8.68 -16.98
C GLN A 18 10.08 -7.65 -17.61
N VAL A 19 10.73 -7.99 -18.73
CA VAL A 19 11.72 -7.14 -19.40
C VAL A 19 11.07 -5.90 -20.02
N GLU A 20 9.87 -6.05 -20.55
CA GLU A 20 9.08 -4.98 -21.16
C GLU A 20 7.72 -4.95 -20.46
N ARG A 21 7.30 -3.77 -19.96
CA ARG A 21 5.95 -3.59 -19.38
C ARG A 21 4.92 -3.62 -20.50
N LYS A 22 4.57 -4.83 -20.93
CA LYS A 22 3.51 -5.09 -21.92
C LYS A 22 2.15 -5.39 -21.30
N SER A 23 2.06 -5.47 -19.96
CA SER A 23 0.78 -5.65 -19.26
C SER A 23 0.69 -4.82 -17.99
N PHE A 24 -0.55 -4.48 -17.58
CA PHE A 24 -0.84 -3.80 -16.31
C PHE A 24 -0.69 -4.72 -15.09
N ILE A 25 -0.55 -6.03 -15.29
CA ILE A 25 -0.55 -7.03 -14.22
C ILE A 25 0.87 -7.54 -13.97
N GLU A 26 1.42 -7.21 -12.79
CA GLU A 26 2.67 -7.78 -12.30
C GLU A 26 2.45 -9.25 -11.89
N ARG A 27 2.67 -10.17 -12.83
CA ARG A 27 2.49 -11.62 -12.66
C ARG A 27 3.75 -12.43 -12.93
N LEU A 28 3.78 -13.64 -12.38
CA LEU A 28 4.73 -14.68 -12.79
C LEU A 28 4.37 -15.26 -14.17
N PRO A 29 5.34 -15.88 -14.86
CA PRO A 29 5.12 -16.62 -16.10
C PRO A 29 4.02 -17.67 -16.02
N ASN A 30 3.37 -17.93 -17.16
CA ASN A 30 2.30 -18.93 -17.24
C ASN A 30 2.86 -20.34 -17.05
N ASN A 31 2.17 -21.16 -16.23
CA ASN A 31 2.59 -22.52 -15.87
C ASN A 31 4.05 -22.61 -15.38
N ILE A 32 4.50 -21.60 -14.62
CA ILE A 32 5.83 -21.63 -14.02
C ILE A 32 6.00 -22.86 -13.11
N ASP A 33 7.12 -23.56 -13.29
CA ASP A 33 7.63 -24.59 -12.39
C ASP A 33 9.03 -24.20 -11.91
N VAL A 34 9.29 -24.43 -10.63
CA VAL A 34 10.57 -24.11 -9.98
C VAL A 34 11.00 -25.31 -9.18
N CYS A 35 12.19 -25.82 -9.48
CA CYS A 35 12.75 -26.99 -8.85
C CYS A 35 14.18 -26.68 -8.38
N LEU A 36 14.47 -26.95 -7.10
CA LEU A 36 15.81 -26.77 -6.52
C LEU A 36 16.30 -28.10 -5.98
N ASN A 37 17.44 -28.56 -6.48
CA ASN A 37 18.03 -29.86 -6.14
C ASN A 37 17.05 -31.03 -6.34
N GLY A 38 16.26 -31.00 -7.42
CA GLY A 38 15.27 -32.03 -7.74
C GLY A 38 13.97 -31.96 -6.90
N ARG A 39 13.82 -30.97 -6.01
CA ARG A 39 12.62 -30.77 -5.19
C ARG A 39 11.79 -29.61 -5.73
N GLN A 40 10.48 -29.83 -5.92
CA GLN A 40 9.57 -28.78 -6.35
C GLN A 40 9.41 -27.71 -5.26
N CYS A 41 9.67 -26.46 -5.61
CA CYS A 41 9.56 -25.33 -4.73
C CYS A 41 8.10 -24.88 -4.59
N LYS A 42 7.74 -24.40 -3.41
CA LYS A 42 6.40 -23.85 -3.15
C LYS A 42 6.19 -22.54 -3.91
N LEU A 43 5.16 -22.51 -4.75
CA LEU A 43 4.80 -21.33 -5.54
C LEU A 43 3.71 -20.47 -4.86
N PRO A 44 3.63 -19.16 -5.18
CA PRO A 44 2.53 -18.28 -4.77
C PRO A 44 1.18 -18.85 -5.18
N LYS A 45 0.10 -18.61 -4.43
CA LYS A 45 -1.23 -19.16 -4.75
C LYS A 45 -1.68 -18.77 -6.17
N LEU A 46 -2.22 -19.74 -6.91
CA LEU A 46 -2.81 -19.51 -8.23
C LEU A 46 -4.12 -18.73 -8.05
N ASN A 47 -4.25 -17.64 -8.79
CA ASN A 47 -5.49 -16.89 -8.89
C ASN A 47 -6.42 -17.60 -9.89
N THR A 48 -7.62 -17.94 -9.43
CA THR A 48 -8.66 -18.62 -10.20
C THR A 48 -9.89 -17.73 -10.45
N SER A 49 -9.81 -16.44 -10.12
CA SER A 49 -10.89 -15.49 -10.36
C SER A 49 -11.06 -15.24 -11.86
N LYS A 50 -12.31 -15.14 -12.33
CA LYS A 50 -12.65 -14.74 -13.70
C LYS A 50 -12.18 -13.29 -13.93
N LEU A 51 -10.98 -13.12 -14.48
CA LEU A 51 -10.58 -11.87 -15.10
C LEU A 51 -10.87 -11.99 -16.59
N LYS A 52 -11.49 -10.97 -17.19
CA LYS A 52 -11.74 -10.94 -18.63
C LYS A 52 -10.42 -10.68 -19.34
N LEU A 53 -10.19 -11.36 -20.46
CA LEU A 53 -8.99 -11.23 -21.28
C LEU A 53 -8.73 -9.77 -21.73
N ASP A 54 -9.80 -8.99 -21.87
CA ASP A 54 -9.78 -7.56 -22.23
C ASP A 54 -9.06 -6.68 -21.19
N ASP A 55 -9.08 -7.06 -19.90
CA ASP A 55 -8.38 -6.33 -18.83
C ASP A 55 -6.84 -6.49 -18.91
N ILE A 56 -6.34 -7.40 -19.75
CA ILE A 56 -4.94 -7.82 -19.83
C ILE A 56 -4.19 -7.16 -21.01
N ASN A 57 -4.89 -6.84 -22.10
CA ASN A 57 -4.27 -6.48 -23.39
C ASN A 57 -4.32 -4.98 -23.77
N MET A 58 -4.63 -4.06 -22.86
CA MET A 58 -4.61 -2.61 -23.18
C MET A 58 -3.19 -2.03 -23.28
N ALA A 59 -2.34 -2.52 -24.18
CA ALA A 59 -1.20 -1.77 -24.75
C ALA A 59 -0.55 -2.52 -25.94
N VAL A 60 -1.27 -2.64 -27.05
CA VAL A 60 -0.63 -2.58 -28.38
C VAL A 60 -1.51 -1.71 -29.27
N SER A 61 -1.09 -0.47 -29.46
CA SER A 61 -1.56 0.35 -30.58
C SER A 61 -0.83 -0.11 -31.83
N GLU A 62 -1.46 -0.93 -32.67
CA GLU A 62 -1.16 -1.02 -34.09
C GLU A 62 -2.49 -1.05 -34.87
N GLU A 63 -2.44 -0.47 -36.07
CA GLU A 63 -3.52 0.02 -36.95
C GLU A 63 -4.71 -0.94 -37.24
N PRO A 64 -5.85 -0.41 -37.75
CA PRO A 64 -7.06 -1.19 -37.94
C PRO A 64 -6.94 -2.07 -39.19
N GLU A 65 -6.63 -3.36 -39.01
CA GLU A 65 -6.91 -4.34 -40.06
C GLU A 65 -8.37 -4.78 -40.01
N LEU A 66 -8.99 -4.63 -41.18
CA LEU A 66 -10.39 -4.85 -41.50
C LEU A 66 -10.71 -6.37 -41.54
N ASN A 67 -11.82 -6.74 -40.91
CA ASN A 67 -12.58 -8.00 -41.05
C ASN A 67 -11.96 -9.31 -40.55
N SER A 68 -12.46 -9.78 -39.40
CA SER A 68 -12.74 -11.21 -39.16
C SER A 68 -13.93 -11.38 -38.20
N PRO A 69 -14.75 -12.45 -38.35
CA PRO A 69 -16.10 -12.51 -37.81
C PRO A 69 -16.15 -12.68 -36.29
N ALA A 70 -17.19 -12.13 -35.69
CA ALA A 70 -17.53 -12.32 -34.29
C ALA A 70 -17.81 -13.80 -33.97
N SER A 71 -16.95 -14.41 -33.16
CA SER A 71 -17.18 -15.64 -32.38
C SER A 71 -15.98 -15.77 -31.43
N THR A 72 -16.08 -16.00 -30.12
CA THR A 72 -17.05 -16.68 -29.26
C THR A 72 -16.93 -16.07 -27.86
N ASP A 73 -17.98 -16.13 -27.04
CA ASP A 73 -17.87 -15.95 -25.58
C ASP A 73 -16.90 -17.01 -25.01
N ASP A 74 -15.61 -16.74 -25.05
CA ASP A 74 -14.59 -17.55 -24.39
C ASP A 74 -14.59 -17.14 -22.91
N ASP A 75 -15.39 -17.84 -22.11
CA ASP A 75 -15.44 -17.76 -20.65
C ASP A 75 -14.15 -18.37 -20.03
N SER A 76 -13.01 -18.20 -20.70
CA SER A 76 -11.72 -18.74 -20.29
C SER A 76 -11.24 -18.02 -19.05
N ILE A 77 -11.06 -18.80 -17.99
CA ILE A 77 -10.54 -18.31 -16.72
C ILE A 77 -9.05 -18.03 -16.94
N PHE A 78 -8.65 -16.77 -16.94
CA PHE A 78 -7.24 -16.41 -16.95
C PHE A 78 -6.59 -16.74 -15.59
N LEU A 79 -5.84 -17.84 -15.55
CA LEU A 79 -5.12 -18.31 -14.37
C LEU A 79 -3.74 -17.67 -14.28
N TRP A 80 -3.42 -17.03 -13.16
CA TRP A 80 -2.12 -16.36 -12.98
C TRP A 80 -1.67 -16.36 -11.52
N ARG A 81 -0.37 -16.15 -11.29
CA ARG A 81 0.20 -15.98 -9.94
C ARG A 81 0.77 -14.58 -9.78
N HIS A 82 0.51 -13.96 -8.63
CA HIS A 82 1.12 -12.67 -8.28
C HIS A 82 2.64 -12.79 -8.27
N ASN A 83 3.32 -11.73 -8.71
CA ASN A 83 4.79 -11.65 -8.72
C ASN A 83 5.38 -11.39 -7.32
N ILE A 84 5.14 -12.32 -6.38
CA ILE A 84 5.77 -12.28 -5.07
C ILE A 84 7.04 -13.14 -5.06
N PRO A 85 8.05 -12.81 -4.22
CA PRO A 85 9.28 -13.60 -4.14
C PRO A 85 9.02 -15.09 -3.84
N ILE A 86 9.68 -16.00 -4.56
CA ILE A 86 9.62 -17.44 -4.31
C ILE A 86 10.77 -17.78 -3.35
N GLU A 87 10.45 -18.36 -2.19
CA GLU A 87 11.44 -18.68 -1.17
C GLU A 87 12.12 -20.02 -1.46
N LEU A 88 13.46 -20.00 -1.57
CA LEU A 88 14.29 -21.15 -1.89
C LEU A 88 15.05 -21.73 -0.68
N THR A 89 15.12 -20.98 0.43
CA THR A 89 16.01 -21.26 1.56
C THR A 89 15.95 -22.72 2.06
N GLU A 90 14.75 -23.28 2.20
CA GLU A 90 14.52 -24.63 2.74
C GLU A 90 14.92 -25.77 1.76
N TYR A 91 15.14 -25.43 0.49
CA TYR A 91 15.48 -26.37 -0.56
C TYR A 91 16.98 -26.47 -0.84
N LEU A 92 17.77 -25.60 -0.21
CA LEU A 92 19.22 -25.55 -0.40
C LEU A 92 19.93 -26.66 0.35
N ASP A 93 21.03 -27.11 -0.23
CA ASP A 93 22.09 -27.81 0.46
C ASP A 93 23.15 -26.80 0.90
N LEU A 94 23.26 -26.59 2.22
CA LEU A 94 24.17 -25.62 2.82
C LEU A 94 25.53 -26.22 3.19
N ARG A 95 25.76 -27.50 2.91
CA ARG A 95 27.05 -28.15 3.17
C ARG A 95 28.11 -27.59 2.21
N THR A 96 29.31 -27.36 2.73
CA THR A 96 30.42 -26.80 1.97
C THR A 96 30.81 -27.72 0.81
N GLY A 97 31.08 -27.11 -0.36
CA GLY A 97 31.55 -27.83 -1.55
C GLY A 97 30.47 -28.51 -2.40
N LEU A 98 29.19 -28.41 -2.03
CA LEU A 98 28.08 -28.91 -2.83
C LEU A 98 27.46 -27.78 -3.67
N ASN A 99 27.09 -28.11 -4.91
CA ASN A 99 26.41 -27.20 -5.82
C ASN A 99 24.90 -27.32 -5.67
N ASN A 100 24.23 -26.18 -5.62
CA ASN A 100 22.78 -26.11 -5.70
C ASN A 100 22.36 -25.90 -7.16
N VAL A 101 21.47 -26.74 -7.67
CA VAL A 101 20.99 -26.68 -9.07
C VAL A 101 19.54 -26.20 -9.08
N LEU A 102 19.33 -24.99 -9.59
CA LEU A 102 18.01 -24.39 -9.77
C LEU A 102 17.56 -24.59 -11.23
N ALA A 103 16.41 -25.23 -11.41
CA ALA A 103 15.71 -25.33 -12.68
C ALA A 103 14.42 -24.49 -12.62
N VAL A 104 14.22 -23.64 -13.61
CA VAL A 104 13.02 -22.80 -13.77
C VAL A 104 12.50 -23.01 -15.19
N SER A 105 11.23 -23.34 -15.33
CA SER A 105 10.57 -23.52 -16.63
C SER A 105 9.18 -22.88 -16.61
N TRP A 106 8.67 -22.52 -17.78
CA TRP A 106 7.34 -21.96 -17.96
C TRP A 106 6.87 -22.19 -19.41
N SER A 107 5.60 -21.86 -19.69
CA SER A 107 5.05 -21.97 -21.05
C SER A 107 5.60 -20.89 -21.98
N ASN A 108 5.71 -21.20 -23.27
CA ASN A 108 6.09 -20.20 -24.26
C ASN A 108 5.06 -19.05 -24.27
N GLU A 109 5.53 -17.81 -24.11
CA GLU A 109 4.68 -16.63 -24.04
C GLU A 109 5.39 -15.41 -24.66
N PRO A 110 4.67 -14.38 -25.15
CA PRO A 110 5.27 -13.23 -25.84
C PRO A 110 6.03 -12.27 -24.91
N ILE A 111 5.94 -12.48 -23.59
CA ILE A 111 6.58 -11.66 -22.57
C ILE A 111 7.90 -12.34 -22.17
N SER A 112 8.99 -11.59 -22.22
CA SER A 112 10.29 -12.05 -21.72
C SER A 112 10.46 -11.72 -20.24
N PHE A 113 11.12 -12.61 -19.51
CA PHE A 113 11.37 -12.47 -18.07
C PHE A 113 12.87 -12.55 -17.78
N ILE A 114 13.33 -11.72 -16.84
CA ILE A 114 14.62 -11.88 -16.19
C ILE A 114 14.41 -12.64 -14.90
N VAL A 115 15.29 -13.61 -14.66
CA VAL A 115 15.31 -14.42 -13.44
C VAL A 115 16.52 -13.99 -12.61
N GLY A 116 16.30 -13.71 -11.32
CA GLY A 116 17.36 -13.36 -10.38
C GLY A 116 17.21 -14.10 -9.07
N VAL A 117 18.34 -14.56 -8.52
CA VAL A 117 18.43 -15.18 -7.19
C VAL A 117 19.13 -14.20 -6.25
N PHE A 118 18.50 -13.94 -5.10
CA PHE A 118 18.96 -12.92 -4.16
C PHE A 118 19.05 -13.49 -2.76
N VAL A 119 20.13 -13.12 -2.05
CA VAL A 119 20.20 -13.26 -0.59
C VAL A 119 19.60 -11.99 0.00
N VAL A 120 18.56 -12.15 0.81
CA VAL A 120 17.82 -11.02 1.38
C VAL A 120 17.70 -11.15 2.88
N GLN A 121 17.69 -10.02 3.58
CA GLN A 121 17.31 -9.97 4.99
C GLN A 121 15.81 -9.71 5.10
N LYS A 122 15.08 -10.56 5.83
CA LYS A 122 13.66 -10.30 6.10
C LYS A 122 13.52 -9.23 7.17
N LEU A 123 12.92 -8.10 6.80
CA LEU A 123 12.57 -7.03 7.74
C LEU A 123 11.18 -7.25 8.33
N THR A 124 11.02 -6.87 9.59
CA THR A 124 9.75 -6.82 10.31
C THR A 124 9.10 -5.44 10.19
N TRP A 125 7.84 -5.31 10.58
CA TRP A 125 7.19 -3.99 10.68
C TRP A 125 7.92 -3.04 11.64
N LYS A 126 8.61 -3.57 12.66
CA LYS A 126 9.41 -2.76 13.60
C LYS A 126 10.64 -2.18 12.92
N ASP A 127 11.33 -3.00 12.11
CA ASP A 127 12.49 -2.54 11.34
C ASP A 127 12.06 -1.48 10.32
N LEU A 128 10.97 -1.72 9.61
CA LEU A 128 10.39 -0.73 8.68
C LEU A 128 9.93 0.55 9.38
N LEU A 129 9.46 0.47 10.62
CA LEU A 129 9.11 1.65 11.41
C LEU A 129 10.35 2.49 11.76
N VAL A 130 11.47 1.84 12.09
CA VAL A 130 12.75 2.52 12.31
C VAL A 130 13.20 3.24 11.04
N GLU A 131 13.15 2.57 9.89
CA GLU A 131 13.49 3.18 8.60
C GLU A 131 12.54 4.31 8.21
N LEU A 132 11.23 4.15 8.44
CA LEU A 132 10.22 5.17 8.15
C LEU A 132 10.48 6.46 8.94
N LYS A 133 10.89 6.34 10.21
CA LYS A 133 11.23 7.50 11.05
C LYS A 133 12.48 8.25 10.60
N LYS A 134 13.35 7.64 9.79
CA LYS A 134 14.52 8.30 9.19
C LYS A 134 14.17 9.08 7.92
N LYS A 135 13.02 8.80 7.31
CA LYS A 135 12.57 9.49 6.10
C LYS A 135 12.14 10.93 6.43
N PRO A 136 12.23 11.85 5.46
CA PRO A 136 11.70 13.20 5.63
C PRO A 136 10.21 13.14 5.94
N ILE A 137 9.80 13.92 6.94
CA ILE A 137 8.40 14.10 7.31
C ILE A 137 7.78 15.09 6.32
N ARG A 138 6.50 14.91 6.01
CA ARG A 138 5.72 15.86 5.24
C ARG A 138 5.55 17.15 6.06
N ALA A 139 6.19 18.22 5.61
CA ALA A 139 6.18 19.51 6.29
C ALA A 139 4.76 20.07 6.48
N TYR A 140 4.54 20.71 7.63
CA TYR A 140 3.30 21.38 8.02
C TYR A 140 2.69 22.23 6.88
N GLU A 141 3.50 23.05 6.21
CA GLU A 141 3.05 23.99 5.17
C GLU A 141 2.46 23.27 3.95
N LYS A 142 2.98 22.08 3.63
CA LYS A 142 2.47 21.26 2.51
C LYS A 142 1.05 20.78 2.81
N THR A 143 0.73 20.47 4.06
CA THR A 143 -0.62 20.08 4.49
C THR A 143 -1.56 21.29 4.57
N ILE A 144 -1.09 22.43 5.08
CA ILE A 144 -1.89 23.67 5.09
C ILE A 144 -2.22 24.14 3.67
N LYS A 145 -1.25 24.08 2.75
CA LYS A 145 -1.50 24.42 1.34
C LYS A 145 -2.59 23.52 0.75
N PHE A 146 -2.51 22.22 1.01
CA PHE A 146 -3.50 21.26 0.54
C PHE A 146 -4.89 21.52 1.14
N LEU A 147 -4.98 21.84 2.44
CA LEU A 147 -6.23 22.26 3.09
C LEU A 147 -6.84 23.50 2.43
N LYS A 148 -6.02 24.51 2.12
CA LYS A 148 -6.47 25.73 1.43
C LYS A 148 -6.98 25.45 0.03
N GLU A 149 -6.38 24.50 -0.69
CA GLU A 149 -6.84 24.06 -2.01
C GLU A 149 -8.19 23.33 -1.94
N LEU A 150 -8.38 22.45 -0.95
CA LEU A 150 -9.66 21.78 -0.70
C LEU A 150 -10.79 22.79 -0.42
N HIS A 151 -10.54 23.79 0.45
CA HIS A 151 -11.52 24.84 0.71
C HIS A 151 -11.81 25.73 -0.51
N LYS A 152 -10.90 25.86 -1.48
CA LYS A 152 -11.16 26.59 -2.73
C LYS A 152 -12.08 25.83 -3.68
N SER A 153 -12.08 24.49 -3.65
CA SER A 153 -13.01 23.69 -4.44
C SER A 153 -14.43 23.64 -3.87
N GLU A 154 -14.61 23.89 -2.57
CA GLU A 154 -15.91 23.79 -1.88
C GLU A 154 -16.66 25.13 -1.74
N VAL A 155 -16.23 26.18 -2.45
CA VAL A 155 -16.72 27.58 -2.35
C VAL A 155 -18.20 27.76 -2.69
N ASP A 156 -18.92 26.72 -3.12
CA ASP A 156 -20.36 26.78 -3.41
C ASP A 156 -21.27 26.60 -2.18
N PHE A 157 -20.73 26.16 -1.02
CA PHE A 157 -21.55 25.80 0.15
C PHE A 157 -21.34 26.66 1.42
N GLY A 158 -20.46 27.67 1.39
CA GLY A 158 -20.35 28.67 2.47
C GLY A 158 -19.89 28.14 3.84
N VAL A 159 -19.24 26.98 3.88
CA VAL A 159 -18.66 26.39 5.11
C VAL A 159 -17.15 26.46 5.04
N ASP A 160 -16.54 27.38 5.80
CA ASP A 160 -15.08 27.60 5.89
C ASP A 160 -14.34 26.56 6.77
N THR A 161 -14.93 25.38 6.96
CA THR A 161 -14.42 24.36 7.88
C THR A 161 -14.45 22.96 7.28
N PHE A 162 -13.38 22.19 7.48
CA PHE A 162 -13.27 20.81 7.03
C PHE A 162 -13.17 19.85 8.22
N THR A 163 -14.10 18.91 8.36
CA THR A 163 -14.07 17.91 9.44
C THR A 163 -13.25 16.70 9.02
N VAL A 164 -12.29 16.29 9.85
CA VAL A 164 -11.48 15.09 9.62
C VAL A 164 -11.45 14.19 10.85
N THR A 165 -11.51 12.88 10.65
CA THR A 165 -11.32 11.91 11.72
C THR A 165 -9.83 11.75 12.05
N ILE A 166 -9.52 11.60 13.34
CA ILE A 166 -8.19 11.25 13.84
C ILE A 166 -8.07 9.75 14.17
N LYS A 167 -9.12 8.97 13.88
CA LYS A 167 -9.08 7.52 13.95
C LYS A 167 -8.43 6.93 12.71
N ASP A 168 -7.67 5.87 12.94
CA ASP A 168 -7.07 5.06 11.90
C ASP A 168 -8.15 4.22 11.19
N PRO A 169 -8.28 4.30 9.85
CA PRO A 169 -9.29 3.53 9.11
C PRO A 169 -9.08 2.00 9.16
N LEU A 170 -7.90 1.52 9.57
CA LEU A 170 -7.63 0.09 9.70
C LEU A 170 -8.05 -0.48 11.06
N THR A 171 -7.81 0.27 12.14
CA THR A 171 -8.01 -0.22 13.52
C THR A 171 -9.18 0.44 14.23
N MET A 172 -9.72 1.53 13.69
CA MET A 172 -10.70 2.42 14.32
C MET A 172 -10.23 3.01 15.66
N GLN A 173 -8.94 2.91 15.96
CA GLN A 173 -8.29 3.50 17.13
C GLN A 173 -7.69 4.86 16.77
N ARG A 174 -7.46 5.71 17.77
CA ARG A 174 -6.74 6.99 17.56
C ARG A 174 -5.36 6.74 16.95
N MET A 175 -5.06 7.44 15.85
CA MET A 175 -3.75 7.38 15.22
C MET A 175 -2.66 7.86 16.18
N LYS A 176 -1.53 7.15 16.20
CA LYS A 176 -0.33 7.54 16.95
C LYS A 176 0.72 8.16 16.04
N LEU A 177 0.79 7.67 14.80
CA LEU A 177 1.72 8.14 13.79
C LEU A 177 0.97 8.34 12.47
N PRO A 178 0.28 9.48 12.29
CA PRO A 178 -0.47 9.79 11.08
C PRO A 178 0.45 9.79 9.86
N ALA A 179 0.11 8.99 8.86
CA ALA A 179 0.85 8.88 7.61
C ALA A 179 -0.10 8.75 6.42
N ARG A 180 0.45 9.03 5.24
CA ARG A 180 -0.23 8.96 3.95
C ARG A 180 0.73 8.54 2.85
N GLY A 181 0.17 8.18 1.70
CA GLY A 181 0.96 8.08 0.48
C GLY A 181 1.23 9.46 -0.12
N VAL A 182 2.40 9.65 -0.72
CA VAL A 182 2.75 10.89 -1.45
C VAL A 182 1.71 11.23 -2.53
N GLU A 183 1.20 10.20 -3.25
CA GLU A 183 0.23 10.32 -4.35
C GLU A 183 -1.25 10.20 -3.91
N CYS A 184 -1.50 10.16 -2.59
CA CYS A 184 -2.85 10.18 -2.06
C CYS A 184 -3.48 11.56 -2.31
N VAL A 185 -4.75 11.56 -2.75
CA VAL A 185 -5.51 12.80 -3.04
C VAL A 185 -6.55 13.14 -1.96
N HIS A 186 -6.64 12.34 -0.90
CA HIS A 186 -7.48 12.62 0.26
C HIS A 186 -6.69 13.38 1.32
N PHE A 187 -7.38 14.15 2.16
CA PHE A 187 -6.75 14.84 3.29
C PHE A 187 -6.36 13.88 4.43
N SER A 188 -7.27 12.96 4.78
CA SER A 188 -7.15 12.06 5.94
C SER A 188 -5.88 11.20 5.90
N CYS A 189 -5.35 10.86 7.08
CA CYS A 189 -4.23 9.94 7.24
C CYS A 189 -4.69 8.57 7.75
N PHE A 190 -3.79 7.60 7.67
CA PHE A 190 -3.88 6.31 8.37
C PHE A 190 -2.74 6.20 9.38
N ASP A 191 -2.83 5.27 10.33
CA ASP A 191 -1.73 5.04 11.26
C ASP A 191 -0.62 4.22 10.59
N ALA A 192 0.61 4.76 10.60
CA ALA A 192 1.75 4.09 9.98
C ALA A 192 2.05 2.72 10.60
N ILE A 193 1.86 2.55 11.92
CA ILE A 193 2.19 1.31 12.61
C ILE A 193 1.21 0.22 12.20
N SER A 194 -0.10 0.51 12.22
CA SER A 194 -1.11 -0.46 11.78
C SER A 194 -0.95 -0.81 10.30
N PHE A 195 -0.63 0.18 9.45
CA PHE A 195 -0.37 -0.02 8.03
C PHE A 195 0.84 -0.93 7.77
N LEU A 196 1.97 -0.73 8.48
CA LEU A 196 3.14 -1.60 8.35
C LEU A 196 2.87 -3.02 8.85
N LYS A 197 2.16 -3.19 9.97
CA LYS A 197 1.76 -4.51 10.48
C LYS A 197 0.87 -5.27 9.50
N MET A 198 -0.13 -4.59 8.92
CA MET A 198 -1.00 -5.20 7.91
C MET A 198 -0.18 -5.69 6.70
N ASN A 199 0.79 -4.88 6.26
CA ASN A 199 1.60 -5.20 5.09
C ASN A 199 2.65 -6.27 5.34
N GLU A 200 3.15 -6.43 6.57
CA GLU A 200 3.98 -7.57 6.95
C GLU A 200 3.21 -8.90 6.76
N GLN A 201 1.90 -8.90 7.02
CA GLN A 201 1.04 -10.08 6.92
C GLN A 201 0.51 -10.34 5.50
N LYS A 202 -0.01 -9.30 4.84
CA LYS A 202 -0.76 -9.43 3.57
C LYS A 202 -0.04 -8.89 2.35
N GLN A 203 0.99 -8.05 2.52
CA GLN A 203 1.80 -7.47 1.45
C GLN A 203 1.00 -6.80 0.32
N THR A 204 -0.14 -6.18 0.63
CA THR A 204 -0.99 -5.55 -0.39
C THR A 204 -0.49 -4.18 -0.82
N TRP A 205 0.07 -3.41 0.11
CA TRP A 205 0.58 -2.05 -0.08
C TRP A 205 -0.44 -1.09 -0.72
N LEU A 206 -1.72 -1.26 -0.36
CA LEU A 206 -2.82 -0.42 -0.83
C LEU A 206 -3.24 0.55 0.27
N CYS A 207 -3.38 1.82 -0.06
CA CYS A 207 -3.91 2.84 0.85
C CYS A 207 -5.28 2.39 1.39
N PRO A 208 -5.50 2.38 2.73
CA PRO A 208 -6.78 1.94 3.29
C PRO A 208 -7.95 2.86 2.90
N ILE A 209 -7.67 4.11 2.54
CA ILE A 209 -8.65 5.15 2.23
C ILE A 209 -8.99 5.14 0.73
N CYS A 210 -8.01 5.45 -0.13
CA CYS A 210 -8.26 5.57 -1.59
C CYS A 210 -7.89 4.35 -2.42
N LYS A 211 -7.40 3.26 -1.80
CA LYS A 211 -6.97 2.01 -2.46
C LYS A 211 -5.85 2.15 -3.50
N LYS A 212 -5.26 3.35 -3.69
CA LYS A 212 -4.05 3.53 -4.51
C LYS A 212 -2.85 2.78 -3.91
N GLN A 213 -1.93 2.35 -4.77
CA GLN A 213 -0.67 1.75 -4.36
C GLN A 213 0.17 2.74 -3.54
N VAL A 214 0.60 2.32 -2.35
CA VAL A 214 1.51 3.07 -1.46
C VAL A 214 2.64 2.14 -1.05
N LYS A 215 3.70 2.11 -1.86
CA LYS A 215 4.93 1.41 -1.52
C LYS A 215 5.63 2.10 -0.34
N PHE A 216 6.51 1.38 0.35
CA PHE A 216 7.19 1.87 1.55
C PHE A 216 7.94 3.20 1.32
N GLU A 217 8.61 3.33 0.17
CA GLU A 217 9.31 4.54 -0.27
C GLU A 217 8.39 5.76 -0.42
N ASN A 218 7.08 5.55 -0.62
CA ASN A 218 6.09 6.60 -0.83
C ASN A 218 5.22 6.88 0.40
N ILE A 219 5.54 6.28 1.56
CA ILE A 219 4.91 6.64 2.83
C ILE A 219 5.56 7.91 3.37
N GLU A 220 4.76 8.93 3.68
CA GLU A 220 5.17 10.15 4.37
C GLU A 220 4.36 10.31 5.68
N ILE A 221 5.05 10.62 6.79
CA ILE A 221 4.42 11.00 8.06
C ILE A 221 3.93 12.44 7.92
N ASP A 222 2.70 12.74 8.32
CA ASP A 222 2.12 14.08 8.22
C ASP A 222 2.40 14.87 9.50
N GLU A 223 3.27 15.89 9.43
CA GLU A 223 3.66 16.67 10.60
C GLU A 223 2.47 17.43 11.21
N TYR A 224 1.58 17.96 10.38
CA TYR A 224 0.41 18.73 10.81
C TYR A 224 -0.51 17.86 11.67
N LEU A 225 -0.96 16.71 11.13
CA LEU A 225 -1.81 15.82 11.90
C LEU A 225 -1.08 15.17 13.08
N LEU A 226 0.23 14.92 12.97
CA LEU A 226 1.03 14.41 14.08
C LEU A 226 1.00 15.37 15.28
N LYS A 227 1.20 16.68 15.04
CA LYS A 227 1.12 17.71 16.09
C LYS A 227 -0.26 17.75 16.73
N ILE A 228 -1.34 17.58 15.95
CA ILE A 228 -2.70 17.58 16.48
C ILE A 228 -2.93 16.35 17.36
N VAL A 229 -2.66 15.14 16.88
CA VAL A 229 -2.93 13.91 17.65
C VAL A 229 -2.06 13.78 18.91
N GLN A 230 -0.94 14.50 18.97
CA GLN A 230 -0.06 14.59 20.14
C GLN A 230 -0.32 15.82 21.01
N SER A 231 -1.28 16.67 20.64
CA SER A 231 -1.57 17.89 21.39
C SER A 231 -2.10 17.54 22.79
N PRO A 232 -1.55 18.12 23.87
CA PRO A 232 -2.06 17.89 25.23
C PRO A 232 -3.44 18.51 25.44
N THR A 233 -3.86 19.42 24.56
CA THR A 233 -5.20 20.06 24.61
C THR A 233 -6.27 19.23 23.92
N LEU A 234 -5.89 18.17 23.20
CA LEU A 234 -6.83 17.30 22.51
C LEU A 234 -7.36 16.23 23.47
N SER A 235 -8.66 16.26 23.73
CA SER A 235 -9.41 15.29 24.53
C SER A 235 -9.21 13.87 24.02
N GLU A 236 -9.02 12.94 24.96
CA GLU A 236 -8.87 11.51 24.70
C GLU A 236 -10.11 10.88 24.05
N GLU A 237 -11.29 11.47 24.27
CA GLU A 237 -12.57 11.02 23.70
C GLU A 237 -12.84 11.61 22.30
N CYS A 238 -12.07 12.62 21.88
CA CYS A 238 -12.28 13.28 20.59
C CYS A 238 -11.98 12.32 19.42
N GLU A 239 -12.93 12.13 18.51
CA GLU A 239 -12.72 11.26 17.33
C GLU A 239 -12.53 12.04 16.04
N ASN A 240 -13.01 13.28 16.01
CA ASN A 240 -13.01 14.15 14.84
C ASN A 240 -12.61 15.57 15.25
N ILE A 241 -11.91 16.24 14.35
CA ILE A 241 -11.51 17.63 14.50
C ILE A 241 -12.08 18.44 13.35
N ILE A 242 -12.35 19.71 13.63
CA ILE A 242 -12.76 20.72 12.66
C ILE A 242 -11.51 21.51 12.29
N LEU A 243 -11.15 21.52 11.02
CA LEU A 243 -10.03 22.28 10.48
C LEU A 243 -10.54 23.59 9.89
N LEU A 244 -9.90 24.69 10.28
CA LEU A 244 -10.17 26.03 9.80
C LEU A 244 -9.26 26.36 8.62
N LYS A 245 -9.68 27.30 7.77
CA LYS A 245 -8.96 27.71 6.55
C LYS A 245 -7.57 28.29 6.79
N ASP A 246 -7.34 28.86 7.97
CA ASP A 246 -6.04 29.39 8.40
C ASP A 246 -5.07 28.28 8.84
N GLY A 247 -5.55 27.06 9.06
CA GLY A 247 -4.78 25.92 9.56
C GLY A 247 -4.95 25.68 11.06
N ASN A 248 -5.76 26.47 11.75
CA ASN A 248 -6.15 26.17 13.12
C ASN A 248 -7.15 25.00 13.16
N TRP A 249 -7.28 24.38 14.32
CA TRP A 249 -8.18 23.25 14.51
C TRP A 249 -8.95 23.37 15.83
N ALA A 250 -10.12 22.76 15.87
CA ALA A 250 -10.96 22.66 17.06
C ALA A 250 -11.54 21.25 17.18
N GLU A 251 -11.87 20.81 18.38
CA GLU A 251 -12.57 19.54 18.57
C GLU A 251 -14.00 19.61 18.06
N THR A 252 -14.49 18.51 17.49
CA THR A 252 -15.95 18.34 17.36
C THR A 252 -16.51 18.15 18.77
N LYS A 253 -17.37 19.05 19.23
CA LYS A 253 -18.06 18.90 20.53
C LYS A 253 -18.80 17.57 20.58
N THR A 254 -18.42 16.68 21.49
CA THR A 254 -19.23 15.53 21.90
C THR A 254 -20.39 16.06 22.74
N ASN A 255 -21.48 16.47 22.07
CA ASN A 255 -22.90 16.49 22.52
C ASN A 255 -23.69 17.64 21.85
N ALA A 256 -24.59 17.28 20.92
CA ALA A 256 -26.00 17.73 20.87
C ALA A 256 -26.60 17.55 19.46
N PHE A 257 -27.14 16.37 19.15
CA PHE A 257 -28.44 16.33 18.49
C PHE A 257 -29.50 16.63 19.55
N SER A 258 -29.55 17.88 20.00
CA SER A 258 -30.70 18.44 20.71
C SER A 258 -30.83 19.90 20.27
N SER A 259 -31.91 20.14 19.52
CA SER A 259 -32.61 21.39 19.29
C SER A 259 -31.89 22.71 19.56
N ASN A 260 -31.68 23.48 18.49
CA ASN A 260 -31.89 24.93 18.43
C ASN A 260 -31.34 25.78 19.59
N SER A 261 -30.10 26.30 19.46
CA SER A 261 -29.77 27.68 19.85
C SER A 261 -28.36 28.11 19.44
N LYS A 262 -28.33 29.22 18.70
CA LYS A 262 -27.29 30.23 18.50
C LYS A 262 -25.82 29.82 18.72
N ARG A 263 -25.08 29.87 17.61
CA ARG A 263 -23.62 29.83 17.50
C ARG A 263 -22.97 30.83 18.46
N LYS A 264 -22.17 30.33 19.40
CA LYS A 264 -21.06 31.06 20.02
C LYS A 264 -19.77 30.37 19.59
N ILE A 265 -18.99 31.06 18.77
CA ILE A 265 -17.60 30.76 18.52
C ILE A 265 -16.87 31.14 19.82
N CYS A 266 -16.20 30.19 20.47
CA CYS A 266 -15.27 30.51 21.55
C CYS A 266 -13.96 30.98 20.91
N GLU A 267 -13.63 32.25 21.11
CA GLU A 267 -12.27 32.76 21.01
C GLU A 267 -11.46 32.19 22.18
N SER A 268 -10.47 31.35 21.87
CA SER A 268 -9.27 30.93 22.64
C SER A 268 -8.97 29.49 22.20
N ILE A 269 -7.79 29.13 21.68
CA ILE A 269 -6.44 29.48 22.11
C ILE A 269 -5.54 29.54 20.85
N ILE A 270 -4.84 30.66 20.65
CA ILE A 270 -3.69 30.76 19.75
C ILE A 270 -2.48 30.25 20.54
N ILE A 271 -1.87 29.14 20.11
CA ILE A 271 -0.48 28.77 20.41
C ILE A 271 0.14 28.32 19.09
#